data_AF-A0A4Y8CBX4-F1
#
_entry.id   AF-A0A4Y8CBX4-F1
#
_cell.length_a   1.000
_cell.length_b   1.000
_cell.length_c   1.000
_cell.angle_alpha   90.00
_cell.angle_beta   90.00
_cell.angle_gamma   90.00
#
_symmetry.space_group_name_H-M   'P 1'
#
loop_
_entity.id
_entity.type
_entity.pdbx_description
1 polymer ?
#
loop_
_entity_poly.entity_id
_entity_poly.type
_entity_poly.pdbx_seq_one_letter_code
_entity_poly.pdbx_strand_id
1 'polypeptide(L)'
;ILPAMFSVVLPQMQILNIMHLATPQSAILSALIFNAIIIPLLIPIAMRGVKFKPMKSEHLLLRNLSIYGLGGMIAPFIGIKIIDIPTAWILRILGV
;
A
#
# COMPACT_ATOMS: atom_id res chain seq x y z
N ILE A 1 5.83 -6.09 1.55
CA ILE A 1 5.40 -7.45 1.96
C ILE A 1 6.51 -8.48 1.70
N LEU A 2 6.96 -8.67 0.45
CA LEU A 2 8.05 -9.61 0.09
C LEU A 2 9.29 -9.56 1.02
N PRO A 3 9.92 -8.39 1.27
CA PRO A 3 11.05 -8.30 2.19
C PRO A 3 10.75 -8.84 3.59
N ALA A 4 9.59 -8.49 4.15
CA ALA A 4 9.16 -8.92 5.47
C ALA A 4 8.97 -10.43 5.53
N MET A 5 8.25 -11.02 4.56
CA MET A 5 7.97 -12.46 4.53
C MET A 5 9.24 -13.32 4.42
N PHE A 6 10.24 -12.86 3.68
CA PHE A 6 11.43 -13.66 3.38
C PHE A 6 12.66 -13.27 4.20
N SER A 7 12.65 -12.15 4.94
CA SER A 7 13.82 -11.69 5.71
C SER A 7 14.35 -12.69 6.74
N VAL A 8 13.51 -13.60 7.25
CA VAL A 8 13.90 -14.67 8.19
C VAL A 8 14.73 -15.76 7.49
N VAL A 9 14.46 -16.02 6.20
CA VAL A 9 15.11 -17.08 5.41
C VAL A 9 16.23 -16.51 4.53
N LEU A 10 16.07 -15.28 4.06
CA LEU A 10 16.97 -14.57 3.15
C LEU A 10 17.24 -13.17 3.71
N PRO A 11 18.27 -13.00 4.58
CA PRO A 11 18.59 -11.71 5.21
C PRO A 11 18.87 -10.58 4.20
N GLN A 12 19.38 -10.93 3.02
CA GLN A 12 19.64 -9.99 1.90
C GLN A 12 18.37 -9.23 1.44
N MET A 13 17.19 -9.81 1.65
CA MET A 13 15.91 -9.18 1.33
C MET A 13 15.62 -7.93 2.17
N GLN A 14 16.31 -7.73 3.30
CA GLN A 14 16.17 -6.53 4.11
C GLN A 14 16.59 -5.25 3.38
N ILE A 15 17.52 -5.34 2.40
CA ILE A 15 17.96 -4.20 1.57
C ILE A 15 16.80 -3.66 0.72
N LEU A 16 15.83 -4.52 0.38
CA LEU A 16 14.64 -4.15 -0.37
C LEU A 16 13.51 -3.60 0.53
N ASN A 17 13.72 -3.46 1.84
CA ASN A 17 12.80 -2.78 2.75
C ASN A 17 12.88 -1.25 2.59
N ILE A 18 12.48 -0.76 1.42
CA ILE A 18 12.49 0.66 1.05
C ILE A 18 11.68 1.50 2.06
N MET A 19 10.63 0.93 2.64
CA MET A 19 9.75 1.61 3.60
C MET A 19 10.28 1.65 5.04
N HIS A 20 11.40 0.98 5.34
CA HIS A 20 11.98 0.86 6.69
C HIS A 20 10.94 0.44 7.75
N LEU A 21 10.11 -0.56 7.42
CA LEU A 21 9.08 -1.06 8.35
C LEU A 21 9.74 -1.72 9.57
N ALA A 22 9.16 -1.51 10.75
CA ALA A 22 9.82 -1.74 12.04
C ALA A 22 10.10 -3.22 12.33
N THR A 23 9.16 -4.11 12.02
CA THR A 23 9.32 -5.57 12.17
C THR A 23 8.66 -6.30 11.00
N PRO A 24 9.14 -7.52 10.65
CA PRO A 24 8.49 -8.34 9.62
C PRO A 24 7.00 -8.62 9.92
N GLN A 25 6.66 -8.86 11.19
CA GLN A 25 5.29 -9.14 11.61
C GLN A 25 4.38 -7.91 11.46
N SER A 26 4.82 -6.73 11.91
CA SER A 26 4.08 -5.47 11.73
C SER A 26 3.87 -5.17 10.25
N ALA A 27 4.92 -5.33 9.44
CA ALA A 27 4.85 -5.11 7.99
C ALA A 27 3.81 -5.97 7.26
N ILE A 28 3.67 -7.25 7.67
CA ILE A 28 2.66 -8.15 7.11
C ILE A 28 1.27 -7.74 7.60
N LEU A 29 1.12 -7.48 8.91
CA LEU A 29 -0.16 -7.14 9.52
C LEU A 29 -0.72 -5.83 8.97
N SER A 30 0.11 -4.78 8.87
CA SER A 30 -0.28 -3.49 8.32
C SER A 30 -0.66 -3.58 6.84
N ALA A 31 0.00 -4.44 6.06
CA ALA A 31 -0.37 -4.67 4.67
C ALA A 31 -1.73 -5.39 4.54
N LEU A 32 -2.02 -6.37 5.39
CA LEU A 32 -3.33 -7.04 5.42
C LEU A 32 -4.43 -6.07 5.85
N ILE A 33 -4.19 -5.26 6.88
CA ILE A 33 -5.13 -4.23 7.35
C ILE A 33 -5.39 -3.21 6.23
N PHE A 34 -4.34 -2.73 5.55
CA PHE A 34 -4.50 -1.80 4.44
C PHE A 34 -5.39 -2.38 3.34
N ASN A 35 -5.16 -3.62 2.93
CA ASN A 35 -5.96 -4.30 1.91
C ASN A 35 -7.44 -4.45 2.35
N ALA A 36 -7.67 -4.79 3.62
CA ALA A 36 -9.02 -4.91 4.17
C ALA A 36 -9.78 -3.59 4.21
N ILE A 37 -9.07 -2.45 4.36
CA ILE A 37 -9.66 -1.11 4.38
C ILE A 37 -9.84 -0.54 2.97
N ILE A 38 -8.86 -0.71 2.09
CA ILE A 38 -8.85 -0.05 0.77
C ILE A 38 -9.91 -0.63 -0.16
N ILE A 39 -10.21 -1.93 -0.09
CA ILE A 39 -11.22 -2.56 -0.95
C ILE A 39 -12.62 -1.95 -0.68
N PRO A 40 -13.15 -1.93 0.57
CA PRO A 40 -14.42 -1.26 0.86
C PRO A 40 -14.45 0.22 0.48
N LEU A 41 -13.34 0.95 0.66
CA LEU A 41 -13.26 2.36 0.27
C LEU A 41 -13.37 2.57 -1.24
N LEU A 42 -12.89 1.62 -2.04
CA LEU A 42 -12.94 1.71 -3.50
C LEU A 42 -14.28 1.23 -4.08
N ILE A 43 -15.06 0.41 -3.37
CA ILE A 43 -16.37 -0.08 -3.85
C ILE A 43 -17.32 1.06 -4.25
N PRO A 44 -17.54 2.12 -3.45
CA PRO A 44 -18.40 3.24 -3.85
C PRO A 44 -17.92 3.94 -5.12
N ILE A 45 -16.59 4.04 -5.31
CA ILE A 45 -15.99 4.67 -6.49
C ILE A 45 -16.22 3.79 -7.72
N ALA A 46 -16.04 2.47 -7.57
CA ALA A 46 -16.32 1.50 -8.64
C ALA A 46 -17.80 1.53 -9.05
N MET A 47 -18.72 1.66 -8.08
CA MET A 47 -20.16 1.73 -8.35
C MET A 47 -20.60 3.05 -9.01
N ARG A 48 -20.02 4.19 -8.61
CA ARG A 48 -20.36 5.51 -9.21
C ARG A 48 -19.77 5.70 -10.60
N GLY A 49 -18.75 4.93 -10.94
CA GLY A 49 -18.00 5.11 -12.18
C GLY A 49 -17.17 6.39 -12.18
N VAL A 50 -16.28 6.48 -13.16
CA VAL A 50 -15.34 7.60 -13.29
C VAL A 50 -15.85 8.56 -14.35
N LYS A 51 -15.89 9.86 -14.03
CA LYS A 51 -16.37 10.89 -14.98
C LYS A 51 -15.49 10.93 -16.22
N PHE A 52 -16.01 10.42 -17.34
CA PHE A 52 -15.34 10.48 -18.63
C PHE A 52 -15.39 11.92 -19.18
N LYS A 53 -14.25 12.40 -19.69
CA LYS A 53 -14.18 13.66 -20.45
C LYS A 53 -13.63 13.32 -21.84
N PRO A 54 -14.35 13.64 -22.93
CA PRO A 54 -13.89 13.34 -24.28
C PRO A 54 -12.60 14.10 -24.57
N MET A 55 -11.55 13.35 -24.90
CA MET A 55 -10.21 13.83 -25.25
C MET A 55 -9.61 12.88 -26.30
N LYS A 56 -8.57 13.32 -27.01
CA LYS A 56 -7.78 12.41 -27.87
C LYS A 56 -7.22 11.26 -27.03
N SER A 57 -7.16 10.06 -27.61
CA SER A 57 -6.79 8.83 -26.89
C SER A 57 -5.44 8.91 -26.18
N GLU A 58 -4.45 9.56 -26.79
CA GLU A 58 -3.12 9.76 -26.19
C GLU A 58 -3.17 10.60 -24.90
N HIS A 59 -3.87 11.73 -24.93
CA HIS A 59 -4.04 12.58 -23.75
C HIS A 59 -4.85 11.89 -22.65
N LEU A 60 -5.83 11.05 -23.02
CA LEU A 60 -6.60 10.26 -22.07
C LEU A 60 -5.71 9.22 -21.37
N LEU A 61 -4.90 8.49 -22.13
CA LEU A 61 -3.97 7.49 -21.58
C LEU A 61 -2.99 8.12 -20.60
N LEU A 62 -2.33 9.21 -21.00
CA LEU A 62 -1.38 9.92 -20.15
C LEU A 62 -2.06 10.42 -18.86
N ARG A 63 -3.25 11.00 -18.95
CA ARG A 63 -3.98 11.47 -17.77
C ARG A 63 -4.36 10.31 -16.84
N ASN A 64 -4.81 9.18 -17.37
CA ASN A 64 -5.18 8.03 -16.57
C ASN A 64 -3.96 7.37 -15.90
N LEU A 65 -2.85 7.24 -16.61
CA LEU A 65 -1.60 6.74 -16.04
C LEU A 65 -1.07 7.67 -14.94
N SER A 66 -1.10 8.99 -15.17
CA SER A 66 -0.64 9.96 -14.18
C SER A 66 -1.51 9.98 -12.93
N ILE A 67 -2.85 9.90 -13.04
CA ILE A 67 -3.73 9.97 -11.87
C ILE A 67 -3.88 8.60 -11.20
N TYR A 68 -4.32 7.59 -11.95
CA TYR A 68 -4.64 6.27 -11.40
C TYR A 68 -3.41 5.37 -11.28
N GLY A 69 -2.41 5.53 -12.16
CA GLY A 69 -1.15 4.82 -12.06
C GLY A 69 -0.28 5.35 -10.91
N LEU A 70 0.05 6.65 -10.90
CA LEU A 70 0.84 7.21 -9.79
C LEU A 70 0.06 7.20 -8.48
N GLY A 71 -1.23 7.54 -8.51
CA GLY A 71 -2.07 7.47 -7.31
C GLY A 71 -2.15 6.06 -6.74
N GLY A 72 -2.36 5.06 -7.59
CA GLY A 72 -2.38 3.64 -7.19
C GLY A 72 -1.02 3.12 -6.72
N MET A 73 0.08 3.68 -7.23
CA MET A 73 1.42 3.37 -6.75
C MET A 73 1.70 4.01 -5.38
N ILE A 74 1.37 5.27 -5.18
CA ILE A 74 1.74 6.03 -3.97
C ILE A 74 0.82 5.70 -2.79
N ALA A 75 -0.49 5.55 -3.03
CA ALA A 75 -1.48 5.30 -1.99
C ALA A 75 -1.15 4.12 -1.05
N PRO A 76 -0.76 2.92 -1.52
CA PRO A 76 -0.43 1.81 -0.64
C PRO A 76 0.81 2.06 0.22
N PHE A 77 1.82 2.77 -0.29
CA PHE A 77 3.02 3.06 0.49
C PHE A 77 2.71 3.99 1.66
N ILE A 78 1.93 5.05 1.41
CA ILE A 78 1.50 5.98 2.44
C ILE A 78 0.56 5.28 3.43
N GLY A 79 -0.44 4.56 2.94
CA GLY A 79 -1.43 3.89 3.77
C GLY A 79 -0.82 2.83 4.69
N ILE A 80 0.04 1.96 4.15
CA ILE A 80 0.73 0.93 4.94
C ILE A 80 1.62 1.59 6.00
N LYS A 81 2.36 2.65 5.67
CA LYS A 81 3.22 3.34 6.64
C LYS A 81 2.42 3.96 7.80
N ILE A 82 1.28 4.58 7.50
CA ILE A 82 0.39 5.14 8.53
C ILE A 82 -0.16 4.05 9.45
N ILE A 83 -0.46 2.86 8.92
CA ILE A 83 -0.94 1.72 9.70
C ILE A 83 0.21 1.07 10.49
N ASP A 84 1.42 0.97 9.94
CA ASP A 84 2.58 0.35 10.58
C ASP A 84 3.00 1.05 11.87
N ILE A 85 2.95 2.39 11.92
CA ILE A 85 3.36 3.15 13.11
C ILE A 85 2.58 2.75 14.38
N PRO A 86 1.23 2.82 14.41
CA PRO A 86 0.46 2.41 15.59
C PRO A 86 0.51 0.89 15.82
N THR A 87 0.52 0.08 14.75
CA THR A 87 0.60 -1.40 14.88
C THR A 87 1.93 -1.82 15.52
N ALA A 88 3.05 -1.25 15.08
CA ALA A 88 4.37 -1.51 15.64
C ALA A 88 4.47 -1.03 17.10
N TRP A 89 3.86 0.11 17.43
CA TRP A 89 3.83 0.61 18.81
C TRP A 89 3.05 -0.32 19.75
N ILE A 90 1.88 -0.79 19.31
CA ILE A 90 1.06 -1.77 20.05
C ILE A 90 1.82 -3.08 20.26
N LEU A 91 2.43 -3.62 19.21
CA LEU A 91 3.21 -4.86 19.29
C LEU A 91 4.35 -4.76 20.31
N ARG A 92 5.08 -3.64 20.30
CA ARG A 92 6.14 -3.37 21.29
C ARG A 92 5.63 -3.33 22.73
N ILE A 93 4.46 -2.75 22.98
CA ILE A 93 3.86 -2.70 24.33
C ILE A 93 3.43 -4.09 24.79
N LEU A 94 2.92 -4.91 23.86
CA LEU A 94 2.52 -6.28 24.13
C LEU A 94 3.72 -7.23 24.31
N GLY A 95 4.95 -6.74 24.14
CA GLY A 95 6.18 -7.53 24.29
C GLY A 95 6.42 -8.51 23.15
N VAL A 96 5.81 -8.29 21.99
CA VAL A 96 5.93 -9.12 20.77
C VAL A 96 6.73 -8.41 19.69
#